data_AF-A0A915EEK6-F1
#
_entry.id   AF-A0A915EEK6-F1
#
_cell.length_a   1.000
_cell.length_b   1.000
_cell.length_c   1.000
_cell.angle_alpha   90.00
_cell.angle_beta   90.00
_cell.angle_gamma   90.00
#
_symmetry.space_group_name_H-M   'P 1'
#
loop_
_entity.id
_entity.type
_entity.pdbx_description
1 polymer ?
#
loop_
_entity_poly.entity_id
_entity_poly.type
_entity_poly.pdbx_seq_one_letter_code
_entity_poly.pdbx_strand_id
1 'polypeptide(L)'
;MLFSLIFCTFNDFRNFLKENALQRGYEALDPTNWLAMNKKNIPMQAKTNGNDCGVFACQYAECVTRGREVDFSQEAMDSLREKMSLEIRREN
;
A
#
# COMPACT_ATOMS: atom_id res chain seq x y z
N MET A 1 4.63 -20.00 6.53
CA MET A 1 3.27 -19.51 6.25
C MET A 1 3.26 -18.11 5.62
N LEU A 2 3.83 -17.07 6.25
CA LEU A 2 3.87 -15.69 5.70
C LEU A 2 4.52 -15.55 4.32
N PHE A 3 5.64 -16.25 4.05
CA PHE A 3 6.31 -16.20 2.74
C PHE A 3 5.45 -16.78 1.60
N SER A 4 4.62 -17.79 1.88
CA SER A 4 3.74 -18.40 0.88
C SER A 4 2.62 -17.44 0.48
N LEU A 5 2.01 -16.76 1.46
CA LEU A 5 0.91 -15.83 1.21
C LEU A 5 1.34 -14.62 0.39
N ILE A 6 2.47 -13.99 0.75
CA ILE A 6 3.01 -12.84 0.00
C ILE A 6 3.33 -13.24 -1.44
N PHE A 7 3.88 -14.43 -1.65
CA PHE A 7 4.21 -14.93 -2.98
C PHE A 7 2.95 -15.19 -3.82
N CYS A 8 1.93 -15.83 -3.24
CA CYS A 8 0.65 -16.05 -3.92
C CYS A 8 -0.02 -14.73 -4.30
N THR A 9 -0.17 -13.80 -3.36
CA THR A 9 -0.81 -12.50 -3.63
C THR A 9 -0.06 -11.70 -4.69
N PHE A 10 1.27 -11.71 -4.66
CA PHE A 10 2.07 -11.07 -5.70
C PHE A 10 1.84 -11.70 -7.07
N ASN A 11 1.76 -13.03 -7.14
CA ASN A 11 1.50 -13.73 -8.38
C ASN A 11 0.10 -13.46 -8.94
N ASP A 12 -0.91 -13.43 -8.07
CA ASP A 12 -2.30 -13.11 -8.44
C ASP A 12 -2.38 -11.69 -9.01
N PHE A 13 -1.72 -10.73 -8.39
CA PHE A 13 -1.67 -9.35 -8.89
C PHE A 13 -0.94 -9.24 -10.24
N ARG A 14 0.16 -9.97 -10.44
CA ARG A 14 0.86 -10.02 -11.75
C ARG A 14 -0.05 -10.57 -12.83
N ASN A 15 -0.76 -11.66 -12.56
CA ASN A 15 -1.69 -12.27 -13.53
C ASN A 15 -2.84 -11.32 -13.85
N PHE A 16 -3.43 -10.70 -12.82
CA PHE A 16 -4.46 -9.68 -13.00
C PHE A 16 -4.01 -8.57 -13.94
N LEU A 17 -2.81 -8.02 -13.74
CA LEU A 17 -2.30 -6.93 -14.60
C LEU A 17 -2.04 -7.39 -16.04
N LYS A 18 -1.53 -8.61 -16.25
CA LYS A 18 -1.34 -9.18 -17.60
C LYS A 18 -2.67 -9.30 -18.34
N GLU A 19 -3.67 -9.88 -17.69
CA GLU A 19 -5.01 -10.04 -18.25
C GLU A 19 -5.66 -8.68 -18.54
N ASN A 20 -5.54 -7.75 -17.61
CA ASN A 20 -6.09 -6.40 -17.71
C ASN A 20 -5.48 -5.58 -18.86
N ALA A 21 -4.17 -5.76 -19.12
CA ALA A 21 -3.47 -5.13 -20.23
C ALA A 21 -3.98 -5.64 -21.58
N LEU A 22 -4.06 -6.97 -21.73
CA LEU A 22 -4.56 -7.61 -22.95
C LEU A 22 -6.02 -7.24 -23.23
N GLN A 23 -6.87 -7.22 -22.21
CA GLN A 23 -8.28 -6.81 -22.33
C GLN A 23 -8.46 -5.36 -22.81
N ARG A 24 -7.50 -4.48 -22.51
CA ARG A 24 -7.50 -3.07 -22.94
C ARG A 24 -6.81 -2.84 -24.29
N GLY A 25 -6.30 -3.91 -24.92
CA GLY A 25 -5.56 -3.82 -26.19
C GLY A 25 -4.15 -3.24 -26.05
N TYR A 26 -3.60 -3.21 -24.84
CA TYR A 26 -2.19 -2.84 -24.65
C TYR A 26 -1.27 -4.01 -25.04
N GLU A 27 0.01 -3.68 -25.23
CA GLU A 27 1.05 -4.69 -25.40
C GLU A 27 1.09 -5.65 -24.20
N ALA A 28 1.51 -6.89 -24.46
CA ALA A 28 1.62 -7.91 -23.42
C ALA A 28 2.61 -7.47 -22.35
N LEU A 29 2.12 -7.33 -21.11
CA LEU A 29 2.93 -6.99 -19.96
C LEU A 29 3.90 -8.16 -19.63
N ASP A 30 5.20 -7.87 -19.58
CA ASP A 30 6.23 -8.81 -19.12
C ASP A 30 6.68 -8.49 -17.67
N PRO A 31 6.15 -9.19 -16.66
CA PRO A 31 6.52 -8.97 -15.28
C PRO A 31 7.68 -9.88 -14.80
N THR A 32 8.47 -10.47 -15.71
CA THR A 32 9.54 -11.42 -15.36
C THR A 32 10.55 -10.84 -14.37
N ASN A 33 10.88 -9.56 -14.53
CA ASN A 33 11.84 -8.86 -13.66
C ASN A 33 11.20 -8.19 -12.43
N TRP A 34 9.92 -8.41 -12.17
CA TRP A 34 9.25 -7.77 -11.04
C TRP A 34 9.54 -8.52 -9.73
N LEU A 35 9.83 -7.76 -8.68
CA LEU A 35 10.22 -8.30 -7.38
C LEU A 35 9.20 -7.94 -6.32
N ALA A 36 8.78 -8.94 -5.54
CA ALA A 36 8.06 -8.73 -4.30
C ALA A 36 9.07 -8.36 -3.20
N MET A 37 8.98 -7.14 -2.68
CA MET A 37 9.86 -6.66 -1.62
C MET A 37 9.10 -6.48 -0.32
N ASN A 38 9.57 -7.15 0.74
CA ASN A 38 9.14 -6.85 2.10
C ASN A 38 10.08 -5.76 2.68
N LYS A 39 9.60 -4.52 2.73
CA LYS A 39 10.36 -3.39 3.27
C LYS A 39 10.49 -3.52 4.80
N LYS A 40 11.74 -3.45 5.27
CA LYS A 40 12.08 -3.40 6.70
C LYS A 40 12.38 -1.96 7.12
N ASN A 41 12.37 -1.70 8.42
CA ASN A 41 12.70 -0.39 9.01
C ASN A 41 11.81 0.75 8.53
N ILE A 42 10.55 0.44 8.23
CA ILE A 42 9.50 1.43 8.01
C ILE A 42 8.57 1.45 9.23
N PRO A 43 7.84 2.54 9.46
CA PRO A 43 6.85 2.62 10.54
C PRO A 43 5.87 1.46 10.44
N MET A 44 5.67 0.70 11.52
CA MET A 44 4.72 -0.42 11.52
C MET A 44 3.66 -0.19 12.58
N GLN A 45 2.42 -0.57 12.29
CA GLN A 45 1.36 -0.50 13.30
C GLN A 45 1.72 -1.39 14.50
N ALA A 46 1.45 -0.89 15.71
CA ALA A 46 1.68 -1.67 16.92
C ALA A 46 0.79 -2.92 16.91
N LYS A 47 1.33 -4.07 17.31
CA LYS A 47 0.57 -5.34 17.33
C LYS A 47 -0.66 -5.31 18.25
N THR A 48 -0.64 -4.43 19.23
CA THR A 48 -1.73 -4.19 20.19
C THR A 48 -2.82 -3.29 19.61
N ASN A 49 -2.60 -2.69 18.44
CA ASN A 49 -3.53 -1.79 17.78
C ASN A 49 -3.96 -2.37 16.43
N GLY A 50 -5.20 -2.89 16.39
CA GLY A 50 -5.78 -3.51 15.20
C GLY A 50 -6.49 -2.55 14.25
N ASN A 51 -6.66 -1.27 14.62
CA ASN A 51 -7.60 -0.38 13.94
C ASN A 51 -6.93 0.69 13.06
N ASP A 52 -5.60 0.77 13.05
CA ASP A 52 -4.82 1.77 12.29
C ASP A 52 -4.39 1.31 10.90
N CYS A 53 -4.67 0.06 10.50
CA CYS A 53 -4.20 -0.48 9.22
C CYS A 53 -4.60 0.37 8.01
N GLY A 54 -5.83 0.91 8.02
CA GLY A 54 -6.32 1.83 6.99
C GLY A 54 -5.58 3.18 6.99
N VAL A 55 -5.27 3.72 8.16
CA VAL A 55 -4.52 4.98 8.30
C VAL A 55 -3.09 4.78 7.78
N PHE A 56 -2.41 3.70 8.18
CA PHE A 56 -1.09 3.36 7.65
C PHE A 56 -1.11 3.19 6.13
N ALA A 57 -2.11 2.49 5.58
CA ALA A 57 -2.24 2.32 4.12
C ALA A 57 -2.36 3.67 3.39
N CYS A 58 -3.20 4.58 3.90
CA CYS A 58 -3.32 5.93 3.36
C CYS A 58 -2.01 6.72 3.47
N GLN A 59 -1.30 6.62 4.60
CA GLN A 59 -0.05 7.36 4.77
C GLN A 59 1.09 6.83 3.93
N TYR A 60 1.16 5.51 3.71
CA TYR A 60 2.08 4.95 2.73
C TYR A 60 1.77 5.46 1.33
N ALA A 61 0.50 5.49 0.93
CA ALA A 61 0.09 6.03 -0.38
C ALA A 61 0.43 7.53 -0.49
N GLU A 62 0.17 8.32 0.55
CA GLU A 62 0.54 9.73 0.64
C GLU A 62 2.05 9.93 0.49
N CYS A 63 2.88 9.08 1.09
CA CYS A 63 4.34 9.14 0.90
C CYS A 63 4.76 8.80 -0.54
N VAL A 64 4.31 7.65 -1.05
CA VAL A 64 4.72 7.10 -2.34
C VAL A 64 4.32 8.04 -3.48
N THR A 65 3.07 8.53 -3.48
CA THR A 65 2.56 9.41 -4.54
C THR A 65 3.27 10.76 -4.60
N ARG A 66 3.90 11.20 -3.49
CA ARG A 66 4.66 12.46 -3.42
C ARG A 66 6.17 12.26 -3.51
N GLY A 67 6.64 11.02 -3.68
CA GLY A 67 8.06 10.71 -3.72
C GLY A 67 8.80 11.07 -2.42
N ARG A 68 8.09 11.13 -1.28
CA ARG A 68 8.68 11.41 0.03
C ARG A 68 9.00 10.13 0.77
N GLU A 69 9.93 10.22 1.71
CA GLU A 69 10.24 9.09 2.60
C GLU A 69 9.05 8.74 3.50
N VAL A 70 9.05 7.50 3.98
CA VAL A 70 8.05 7.02 4.93
C VAL A 70 8.52 7.38 6.33
N ASP A 71 8.11 8.56 6.79
CA ASP A 71 8.63 9.24 7.98
C ASP A 71 7.57 9.47 9.09
N PHE A 72 6.36 8.93 8.94
CA PHE A 72 5.32 9.02 9.96
C PHE A 72 5.54 8.00 11.08
N SER A 73 4.78 8.07 12.17
CA SER A 73 4.92 7.12 13.28
C SER A 73 3.57 6.75 13.89
N GLN A 74 3.56 5.70 14.72
CA GLN A 74 2.34 5.23 15.40
C GLN A 74 1.76 6.29 16.35
N GLU A 75 2.61 7.16 16.91
CA GLU A 75 2.20 8.26 17.80
C GLU A 75 1.41 9.35 17.07
N ALA A 76 1.52 9.43 15.74
CA ALA A 76 0.79 10.40 14.93
C ALA A 76 -0.63 9.94 14.56
N MET A 77 -1.04 8.72 14.91
CA MET A 77 -2.29 8.14 14.37
C MET A 77 -3.55 8.92 14.75
N ASP A 78 -3.62 9.49 15.96
CA ASP A 78 -4.78 10.30 16.37
C ASP A 78 -4.91 11.57 15.51
N SER A 79 -3.83 12.33 15.34
CA SER A 79 -3.83 13.54 14.50
C SER A 79 -4.03 13.24 13.02
N LEU A 80 -3.54 12.09 12.55
CA LEU A 80 -3.74 11.64 11.17
C LEU A 80 -5.19 11.23 10.90
N ARG A 81 -5.87 10.56 11.84
CA ARG A 81 -7.30 10.25 11.73
C ARG A 81 -8.14 11.52 11.66
N GLU A 82 -7.83 12.51 12.50
CA GLU A 82 -8.51 13.81 12.46
C GLU A 82 -8.27 14.54 11.13
N LYS A 83 -7.02 14.57 10.65
CA LYS A 83 -6.65 15.13 9.35
C LYS A 83 -7.47 14.49 8.22
N MET A 84 -7.46 13.16 8.12
CA MET A 84 -8.22 12.43 7.09
C MET A 84 -9.72 12.77 7.16
N SER A 85 -10.28 12.82 8.36
CA SER A 85 -11.69 13.16 8.58
C SER A 85 -12.03 14.60 8.11
N LEU A 86 -11.12 15.56 8.33
CA LEU A 86 -11.26 16.93 7.86
C LEU A 86 -11.12 17.04 6.34
N GLU A 87 -10.16 16.32 5.74
CA GLU A 87 -9.94 16.31 4.29
C GLU A 87 -11.17 15.76 3.56
N ILE A 88 -11.70 14.62 3.99
CA ILE A 88 -12.93 14.03 3.42
C ILE A 88 -14.12 15.00 3.55
N ARG A 89 -14.25 15.70 4.69
CA ARG A 89 -15.33 16.69 4.86
C ARG A 89 -15.22 17.91 3.97
N ARG A 90 -14.01 18.29 3.52
CA ARG A 90 -13.77 19.46 2.67
C ARG A 90 -13.98 19.18 1.18
N GLU A 91 -13.88 17.92 0.79
CA GLU A 91 -14.11 17.47 -0.59
C GLU A 91 -15.60 17.20 -0.91
N ASN A 92 -16.46 17.25 0.11
CA ASN A 92 -17.93 17.25 -0.02
C ASN A 92 -18.49 18.67 0.15
#